data_AF-A0A0L8HC02-F1
#
_entry.id   AF-A0A0L8HC02-F1
#
_cell.length_a   1.000
_cell.length_b   1.000
_cell.length_c   1.000
_cell.angle_alpha   90.00
_cell.angle_beta   90.00
_cell.angle_gamma   90.00
#
_symmetry.space_group_name_H-M   'P 1'
#
loop_
_entity.id
_entity.type
_entity.pdbx_description
1 polymer ?
#
loop_
_entity_poly.entity_id
_entity_poly.type
_entity_poly.pdbx_seq_one_letter_code
_entity_poly.pdbx_strand_id
1 'polypeptide(L)'
;MSYFRSSEWIKTYAISVGANSLIYNSILNIGSPSTWKVDKCNGAYCPNFFRHPILDIWKSLPIDQVKLVLYKKKTAVVTMVFNGRNTTLENWFSAKNLKSSPWNDLATSPQNSFSMAGAVNIRRFYVSAFHNACPGDAGWLCINEKFHVCTWERSSYFPSIIYSNTKAKTIWHN
;
A
#
# COMPACT_ATOMS: atom_id res chain seq x y z
N MET A 1 -5.72 5.76 -2.20
CA MET A 1 -6.54 4.85 -3.01
C MET A 1 -7.74 5.61 -3.57
N SER A 2 -8.04 5.37 -4.84
CA SER A 2 -9.27 5.81 -5.49
C SER A 2 -9.87 4.63 -6.26
N TYR A 3 -11.18 4.61 -6.48
CA TYR A 3 -11.77 3.74 -7.50
C TYR A 3 -12.34 4.55 -8.66
N PHE A 4 -12.46 3.91 -9.82
CA PHE A 4 -13.01 4.51 -11.04
C PHE A 4 -14.44 4.06 -11.26
N ARG A 5 -15.36 5.02 -11.47
CA ARG A 5 -16.76 4.80 -11.82
C ARG A 5 -17.27 6.00 -12.62
N SER A 6 -18.15 5.76 -13.59
CA SER A 6 -18.87 6.82 -14.32
C SER A 6 -17.94 7.92 -14.85
N SER A 7 -16.79 7.54 -15.39
CA SER A 7 -15.76 8.44 -15.94
C SER A 7 -14.94 9.25 -14.95
N GLU A 8 -15.05 9.02 -13.63
CA GLU A 8 -14.32 9.77 -12.60
C GLU A 8 -13.58 8.89 -11.60
N TRP A 9 -12.50 9.43 -11.02
CA TRP A 9 -11.78 8.82 -9.91
C TRP A 9 -12.30 9.36 -8.58
N ILE A 10 -12.91 8.50 -7.77
CA ILE A 10 -13.38 8.84 -6.43
C ILE A 10 -12.30 8.48 -5.43
N LYS A 11 -11.75 9.47 -4.72
CA LYS A 11 -10.82 9.22 -3.60
C LYS A 11 -11.59 8.52 -2.49
N THR A 12 -11.05 7.40 -2.01
CA THR A 12 -11.70 6.60 -0.95
C THR A 12 -10.81 6.35 0.25
N TYR A 13 -9.49 6.45 0.09
CA TYR A 13 -8.56 6.32 1.20
C TYR A 13 -7.30 7.17 0.99
N ALA A 14 -6.82 7.82 2.05
CA ALA A 14 -5.50 8.45 2.10
C ALA A 14 -4.94 8.35 3.52
N ILE A 15 -3.62 8.24 3.64
CA ILE A 15 -2.91 8.29 4.91
C ILE A 15 -1.49 8.80 4.69
N SER A 16 -0.93 9.50 5.66
CA SER A 16 0.48 9.95 5.65
C SER A 16 1.38 9.03 6.46
N VAL A 17 2.65 9.02 6.08
CA VAL A 17 3.71 8.31 6.81
C VAL A 17 3.96 8.94 8.19
N GLY A 18 4.48 8.14 9.11
CA GLY A 18 5.06 8.61 10.38
C GLY A 18 4.12 8.80 11.58
N ALA A 19 2.81 8.71 11.38
CA ALA A 19 1.80 8.85 12.43
C ALA A 19 1.56 7.59 13.30
N ASN A 20 2.38 6.56 13.13
CA ASN A 20 2.24 5.21 13.69
C ASN A 20 0.90 4.54 13.38
N SER A 21 0.29 4.88 12.25
CA SER A 21 -1.04 4.41 11.91
C SER A 21 -1.09 2.97 11.43
N LEU A 22 -2.17 2.26 11.79
CA LEU A 22 -2.46 0.89 11.32
C LEU A 22 -3.22 0.95 9.99
N ILE A 23 -2.50 0.85 8.88
CA ILE A 23 -3.01 0.99 7.52
C ILE A 23 -3.99 -0.13 7.18
N TYR A 24 -3.61 -1.39 7.42
CA TYR A 24 -4.46 -2.53 7.03
C TYR A 24 -5.80 -2.49 7.78
N ASN A 25 -5.74 -2.29 9.09
CA ASN A 25 -6.92 -2.22 9.95
C ASN A 25 -7.80 -1.02 9.60
N SER A 26 -7.22 0.16 9.40
CA SER A 26 -8.00 1.35 9.06
C SER A 26 -8.69 1.21 7.70
N ILE A 27 -8.06 0.61 6.67
CA ILE A 27 -8.75 0.35 5.40
C ILE A 27 -9.94 -0.57 5.61
N LEU A 28 -9.74 -1.70 6.30
CA LEU A 28 -10.75 -2.72 6.51
C LEU A 28 -11.77 -2.42 7.62
N ASN A 29 -11.67 -1.25 8.26
CA ASN A 29 -12.53 -0.88 9.39
C ASN A 29 -12.46 -1.89 10.57
N ILE A 30 -11.27 -2.44 10.84
CA ILE A 30 -11.05 -3.43 11.90
C ILE A 30 -10.61 -2.73 13.18
N GLY A 31 -11.52 -2.55 14.14
CA GLY A 31 -11.28 -1.82 15.38
C GLY A 31 -11.90 -0.43 15.34
N SER A 32 -11.28 0.55 16.00
CA SER A 32 -11.76 1.92 16.06
C SER A 32 -10.67 2.93 15.66
N PRO A 33 -11.03 4.14 15.20
CA PRO A 33 -10.07 5.19 14.82
C PRO A 33 -8.98 5.46 15.88
N SER A 34 -9.35 5.38 17.16
CA SER A 34 -8.41 5.56 18.27
C SER A 34 -7.30 4.51 18.33
N THR A 35 -7.58 3.26 17.95
CA THR A 35 -6.55 2.20 17.92
C THR A 35 -5.70 2.26 16.65
N TRP A 36 -6.23 2.84 15.57
CA TRP A 36 -5.50 2.99 14.31
C TRP A 36 -4.53 4.18 14.31
N LYS A 37 -4.56 5.05 15.32
CA LYS A 37 -3.73 6.27 15.41
C LYS A 37 -3.88 7.15 14.17
N VAL A 38 -5.13 7.43 13.80
CA VAL A 38 -5.49 8.26 12.64
C VAL A 38 -5.97 9.67 12.99
N ASP A 39 -6.25 9.93 14.28
CA ASP A 39 -6.78 11.22 14.75
C ASP A 39 -5.72 12.10 15.46
N LYS A 40 -4.54 11.56 15.76
CA LYS A 40 -3.50 12.23 16.56
C LYS A 40 -2.16 12.26 15.85
N CYS A 41 -1.52 13.43 15.84
CA CYS A 41 -0.14 13.58 15.37
C CYS A 41 0.85 12.95 16.35
N ASN A 42 1.97 12.45 15.82
CA ASN A 42 3.14 11.99 16.56
C ASN A 42 4.32 12.94 16.27
N GLY A 43 4.54 13.92 17.14
CA GLY A 43 5.51 14.99 16.89
C GLY A 43 5.17 15.76 15.61
N ALA A 44 6.10 15.80 14.66
CA ALA A 44 5.91 16.46 13.36
C ALA A 44 5.06 15.65 12.36
N TYR A 45 4.69 14.40 12.68
CA TYR A 45 3.95 13.54 11.76
C TYR A 45 2.47 13.50 12.11
N CYS A 46 1.64 14.15 11.30
CA CYS A 46 0.19 14.05 11.41
C CYS A 46 -0.36 13.04 10.41
N PRO A 47 -1.24 12.11 10.84
CA PRO A 47 -1.95 11.24 9.91
C PRO A 47 -2.89 12.12 9.07
N ASN A 48 -2.52 12.43 7.83
CA ASN A 48 -3.46 12.98 6.85
C ASN A 48 -4.39 11.83 6.41
N PHE A 49 -5.27 11.46 7.32
CA PHE A 49 -6.13 10.30 7.18
C PHE A 49 -7.44 10.69 6.53
N PHE A 50 -7.85 9.87 5.58
CA PHE A 50 -9.15 9.91 4.97
C PHE A 50 -9.56 8.48 4.67
N ARG A 51 -10.78 8.11 5.08
CA ARG A 51 -11.40 6.84 4.72
C ARG A 51 -12.87 7.10 4.45
N HIS A 52 -13.31 6.85 3.23
CA HIS A 52 -14.70 7.03 2.85
C HIS A 52 -15.52 5.79 3.25
N PRO A 53 -16.69 5.92 3.90
CA PRO A 53 -17.54 4.79 4.32
C PRO A 53 -18.00 3.88 3.17
N ILE A 54 -17.93 4.35 1.94
CA ILE A 54 -18.21 3.55 0.73
C ILE A 54 -17.35 2.28 0.65
N LEU A 55 -16.19 2.23 1.30
CA LEU A 55 -15.37 1.03 1.38
C LEU A 55 -16.08 -0.12 2.12
N ASP A 56 -17.00 0.19 3.04
CA ASP A 56 -17.74 -0.81 3.82
C ASP A 56 -18.81 -1.54 2.98
N ILE A 57 -19.18 -0.97 1.83
CA ILE A 57 -20.15 -1.56 0.88
C ILE A 57 -19.48 -2.05 -0.41
N TRP A 58 -18.16 -2.28 -0.41
CA TRP A 58 -17.36 -2.62 -1.59
C TRP A 58 -18.00 -3.64 -2.53
N LYS A 59 -18.53 -4.74 -1.97
CA LYS A 59 -19.14 -5.85 -2.74
C LYS A 59 -20.37 -5.43 -3.54
N SER A 60 -21.04 -4.35 -3.13
CA SER A 60 -22.23 -3.82 -3.79
C SER A 60 -21.90 -2.73 -4.81
N LEU A 61 -20.63 -2.37 -4.97
CA LEU A 61 -20.22 -1.30 -5.87
C LEU A 61 -19.83 -1.84 -7.25
N PRO A 62 -20.27 -1.19 -8.34
CA PRO A 62 -19.81 -1.51 -9.69
C PRO A 62 -18.42 -0.89 -9.92
N ILE A 63 -17.38 -1.49 -9.35
CA ILE A 63 -16.00 -0.99 -9.42
C ILE A 63 -15.32 -1.50 -10.68
N ASP A 64 -14.96 -0.59 -11.59
CA ASP A 64 -14.19 -0.97 -12.79
C ASP A 64 -12.69 -1.11 -12.51
N GLN A 65 -12.13 -0.10 -11.84
CA GLN A 65 -10.70 -0.04 -11.55
C GLN A 65 -10.43 0.55 -10.18
N VAL A 66 -9.30 0.15 -9.60
CA VAL A 66 -8.77 0.70 -8.36
C VAL A 66 -7.38 1.26 -8.61
N LYS A 67 -7.07 2.41 -8.05
CA LYS A 67 -5.78 3.09 -8.22
C LYS A 67 -5.12 3.34 -6.86
N LEU A 68 -3.87 2.91 -6.74
CA LEU A 68 -2.96 3.27 -5.67
C LEU A 68 -1.98 4.32 -6.19
N VAL A 69 -1.82 5.42 -5.46
CA VAL A 69 -0.85 6.47 -5.80
C VAL A 69 -0.04 6.80 -4.55
N LEU A 70 1.28 6.84 -4.69
CA LEU A 70 2.19 7.37 -3.69
C LEU A 70 2.63 8.77 -4.09
N TYR A 71 2.59 9.70 -3.14
CA TYR A 71 3.06 11.06 -3.34
C TYR A 71 4.31 11.34 -2.50
N LYS A 72 5.35 11.89 -3.12
CA LYS A 72 6.52 12.43 -2.44
C LYS A 72 6.62 13.91 -2.79
N LYS A 73 6.57 14.78 -1.77
CA LYS A 73 6.60 16.25 -1.94
C LYS A 73 5.58 16.74 -2.98
N LYS A 74 4.33 16.25 -2.89
CA LYS A 74 3.20 16.53 -3.82
C LYS A 74 3.34 15.98 -5.24
N THR A 75 4.43 15.30 -5.58
CA THR A 75 4.61 14.62 -6.88
C THR A 75 4.23 13.16 -6.77
N ALA A 76 3.43 12.64 -7.72
CA ALA A 76 3.13 11.22 -7.80
C ALA A 76 4.39 10.45 -8.24
N VAL A 77 4.88 9.54 -7.39
CA VAL A 77 6.11 8.76 -7.64
C VAL A 77 5.83 7.29 -7.97
N VAL A 78 4.68 6.77 -7.55
CA VAL A 78 4.21 5.42 -7.90
C VAL A 78 2.73 5.54 -8.22
N THR A 79 2.31 4.99 -9.36
CA THR A 79 0.90 4.84 -9.72
C THR A 79 0.67 3.42 -10.19
N MET A 80 -0.17 2.68 -9.47
CA MET A 80 -0.60 1.33 -9.84
C MET A 80 -2.10 1.34 -10.09
N VAL A 81 -2.53 0.70 -11.17
CA VAL A 81 -3.94 0.56 -11.54
C VAL A 81 -4.29 -0.92 -11.59
N PHE A 82 -5.43 -1.27 -11.02
CA PHE A 82 -5.93 -2.63 -10.89
C PHE A 82 -7.33 -2.74 -11.50
N ASN A 83 -7.67 -3.92 -11.98
CA ASN A 83 -9.03 -4.33 -12.27
C ASN A 83 -9.77 -4.48 -10.94
N GLY A 84 -10.84 -3.71 -10.75
CA GLY A 84 -11.64 -3.75 -9.53
C GLY A 84 -12.86 -4.65 -9.62
N ARG A 85 -13.19 -5.17 -10.82
CA ARG A 85 -14.39 -5.97 -11.03
C ARG A 85 -14.28 -7.31 -10.30
N ASN A 86 -15.36 -7.69 -9.63
CA ASN A 86 -15.45 -8.96 -8.88
C ASN A 86 -14.33 -9.14 -7.84
N THR A 87 -13.85 -8.03 -7.26
CA THR A 87 -12.85 -8.03 -6.18
C THR A 87 -13.50 -7.77 -4.83
N THR A 88 -12.77 -8.08 -3.76
CA THR A 88 -13.11 -7.64 -2.40
C THR A 88 -12.14 -6.53 -1.96
N LEU A 89 -12.48 -5.84 -0.87
CA LEU A 89 -11.62 -4.80 -0.31
C LEU A 89 -10.24 -5.35 0.08
N GLU A 90 -10.16 -6.63 0.42
CA GLU A 90 -8.95 -7.35 0.80
C GLU A 90 -8.08 -7.78 -0.40
N ASN A 91 -8.69 -8.09 -1.56
CA ASN A 91 -8.02 -8.81 -2.64
C ASN A 91 -7.84 -8.03 -3.95
N TRP A 92 -8.40 -6.81 -4.08
CA TRP A 92 -8.23 -5.99 -5.28
C TRP A 92 -6.75 -5.72 -5.57
N PHE A 93 -5.93 -5.56 -4.52
CA PHE A 93 -4.48 -5.41 -4.61
C PHE A 93 -3.82 -6.79 -4.71
N SER A 94 -3.75 -7.32 -5.93
CA SER A 94 -3.08 -8.60 -6.21
C SER A 94 -2.52 -8.61 -7.63
N ALA A 95 -1.54 -9.49 -7.88
CA ALA A 95 -0.88 -9.63 -9.19
C ALA A 95 -1.90 -9.87 -10.32
N LYS A 96 -2.87 -10.77 -10.10
CA LYS A 96 -3.92 -11.12 -11.09
C LYS A 96 -4.79 -9.93 -11.51
N ASN A 97 -4.91 -8.92 -10.66
CA ASN A 97 -5.73 -7.75 -10.91
C ASN A 97 -4.91 -6.58 -11.46
N LEU A 98 -3.57 -6.66 -11.51
CA LEU A 98 -2.73 -5.56 -11.93
C LEU A 98 -2.94 -5.25 -13.42
N LYS A 99 -3.30 -3.99 -13.73
CA LYS A 99 -3.41 -3.49 -15.11
C LYS A 99 -2.20 -2.68 -15.53
N SER A 100 -1.66 -1.86 -14.63
CA SER A 100 -0.46 -1.07 -14.90
C SER A 100 0.31 -0.75 -13.62
N SER A 101 1.63 -0.59 -13.77
CA SER A 101 2.53 -0.17 -12.70
C SER A 101 3.69 0.65 -13.29
N PRO A 102 4.50 1.36 -12.49
CA PRO A 102 5.68 2.06 -12.99
C PRO A 102 6.86 1.11 -13.31
N TRP A 103 6.74 -0.18 -12.99
CA TRP A 103 7.81 -1.16 -13.17
C TRP A 103 7.52 -2.11 -14.33
N ASN A 104 8.44 -2.15 -15.28
CA ASN A 104 8.33 -2.92 -16.52
C ASN A 104 8.44 -4.43 -16.26
N ASP A 105 9.23 -4.82 -15.26
CA ASP A 105 9.50 -6.23 -14.94
C ASP A 105 8.49 -6.83 -13.96
N LEU A 106 7.58 -6.04 -13.37
CA LEU A 106 6.68 -6.52 -12.33
C LEU A 106 5.72 -7.58 -12.87
N ALA A 107 5.22 -7.43 -14.11
CA ALA A 107 4.28 -8.39 -14.69
C ALA A 107 4.94 -9.71 -15.10
N THR A 108 6.26 -9.71 -15.36
CA THR A 108 6.99 -10.86 -15.90
C THR A 108 7.92 -11.53 -14.88
N SER A 109 8.29 -10.83 -13.81
CA SER A 109 9.12 -11.38 -12.74
C SER A 109 8.29 -12.26 -11.80
N PRO A 110 8.88 -13.34 -11.23
CA PRO A 110 8.27 -14.04 -10.11
C PRO A 110 8.03 -13.10 -8.92
N GLN A 111 6.91 -13.28 -8.23
CA GLN A 111 6.61 -12.60 -6.98
C GLN A 111 6.32 -13.63 -5.90
N ASN A 112 7.08 -13.60 -4.80
CA ASN A 112 6.80 -14.43 -3.63
C ASN A 112 5.72 -13.82 -2.72
N SER A 113 5.42 -12.53 -2.88
CA SER A 113 4.30 -11.86 -2.21
C SER A 113 3.75 -10.72 -3.04
N PHE A 114 2.42 -10.65 -3.15
CA PHE A 114 1.69 -9.52 -3.73
C PHE A 114 0.32 -9.41 -3.08
N SER A 115 0.22 -8.69 -1.96
CA SER A 115 -1.06 -8.49 -1.26
C SER A 115 -1.10 -7.25 -0.38
N MET A 116 -2.32 -6.76 -0.11
CA MET A 116 -2.53 -5.63 0.80
C MET A 116 -2.21 -6.02 2.25
N ALA A 117 -2.63 -7.22 2.68
CA ALA A 117 -2.29 -7.78 3.99
C ALA A 117 -0.78 -7.95 4.18
N GLY A 118 -0.10 -8.28 3.07
CA GLY A 118 1.33 -8.50 2.95
C GLY A 118 1.85 -9.60 3.89
N ALA A 119 2.92 -9.33 4.64
CA ALA A 119 3.65 -10.36 5.39
C ALA A 119 3.93 -9.95 6.85
N VAL A 120 4.06 -10.97 7.72
CA VAL A 120 4.40 -10.86 9.16
C VAL A 120 3.58 -9.82 9.94
N ASN A 121 2.36 -9.52 9.47
CA ASN A 121 1.44 -8.51 10.02
C ASN A 121 2.00 -7.09 10.13
N ILE A 122 3.02 -6.74 9.33
CA ILE A 122 3.64 -5.40 9.38
C ILE A 122 4.02 -4.84 8.01
N ARG A 123 4.35 -5.71 7.05
CA ARG A 123 4.67 -5.34 5.67
C ARG A 123 3.34 -5.30 4.94
N ARG A 124 2.75 -4.12 4.75
CA ARG A 124 1.46 -3.93 4.05
C ARG A 124 1.70 -3.49 2.62
N PHE A 125 0.70 -3.70 1.76
CA PHE A 125 0.83 -3.43 0.32
C PHE A 125 2.15 -3.97 -0.23
N TYR A 126 2.42 -5.23 0.08
CA TYR A 126 3.72 -5.83 -0.10
C TYR A 126 3.80 -6.46 -1.48
N VAL A 127 4.75 -5.98 -2.28
CA VAL A 127 5.06 -6.46 -3.62
C VAL A 127 6.53 -6.84 -3.63
N SER A 128 6.79 -8.13 -3.41
CA SER A 128 8.10 -8.72 -3.18
C SER A 128 8.42 -9.75 -4.26
N ALA A 129 9.66 -9.72 -4.75
CA ALA A 129 10.13 -10.66 -5.76
C ALA A 129 10.56 -11.97 -5.08
N PHE A 130 11.50 -11.86 -4.14
CA PHE A 130 12.07 -13.00 -3.42
C PHE A 130 12.68 -12.55 -2.08
N HIS A 131 12.91 -13.52 -1.20
CA HIS A 131 13.66 -13.32 0.04
C HIS A 131 15.01 -14.02 -0.08
N ASN A 132 16.09 -13.32 0.23
CA ASN A 132 17.45 -13.87 0.20
C ASN A 132 18.23 -13.35 1.41
N ALA A 133 17.63 -13.57 2.59
CA ALA A 133 17.92 -12.84 3.82
C ALA A 133 17.77 -11.32 3.67
N CYS A 134 17.78 -10.60 4.80
CA CYS A 134 17.53 -9.16 4.79
C CYS A 134 18.39 -8.36 3.79
N PRO A 135 19.71 -8.62 3.62
CA PRO A 135 20.52 -7.88 2.63
C PRO A 135 20.20 -8.21 1.17
N GLY A 136 19.56 -9.34 0.89
CA GLY A 136 19.24 -9.81 -0.46
C GLY A 136 17.76 -9.77 -0.81
N ASP A 137 16.88 -9.41 0.13
CA ASP A 137 15.46 -9.23 -0.14
C ASP A 137 15.26 -8.18 -1.24
N ALA A 138 14.42 -8.50 -2.22
CA ALA A 138 14.16 -7.62 -3.36
C ALA A 138 12.68 -7.50 -3.69
N GLY A 139 12.27 -6.36 -4.22
CA GLY A 139 10.89 -6.12 -4.61
C GLY A 139 10.64 -4.74 -5.19
N TRP A 140 9.36 -4.33 -5.15
CA TRP A 140 8.88 -3.13 -5.82
C TRP A 140 8.18 -2.14 -4.88
N LEU A 141 7.40 -2.63 -3.91
CA LEU A 141 6.70 -1.80 -2.94
C LEU A 141 6.57 -2.51 -1.59
N CYS A 142 6.79 -1.80 -0.49
CA CYS A 142 6.38 -2.21 0.84
C CYS A 142 6.02 -0.99 1.68
N ILE A 143 4.95 -1.11 2.47
CA ILE A 143 4.61 -0.15 3.51
C ILE A 143 4.81 -0.83 4.87
N ASN A 144 5.85 -0.44 5.60
CA ASN A 144 6.17 -1.02 6.90
C ASN A 144 5.40 -0.27 7.99
N GLU A 145 4.57 -0.96 8.77
CA GLU A 145 3.86 -0.37 9.92
C GLU A 145 4.72 -0.30 11.19
N LYS A 146 5.78 -1.11 11.26
CA LYS A 146 6.79 -1.10 12.33
C LYS A 146 8.08 -1.76 11.86
N PHE A 147 9.16 -1.57 12.62
CA PHE A 147 10.38 -2.37 12.48
C PHE A 147 10.10 -3.82 12.90
N HIS A 148 10.67 -4.78 12.18
CA HIS A 148 10.66 -6.18 12.58
C HIS A 148 12.09 -6.72 12.74
N VAL A 149 12.76 -7.06 11.64
CA VAL A 149 14.08 -7.72 11.70
C VAL A 149 15.06 -7.18 10.67
N CYS A 150 14.57 -6.78 9.49
CA CYS A 150 15.44 -6.39 8.41
C CYS A 150 15.85 -4.93 8.52
N THR A 151 17.13 -4.65 8.27
CA THR A 151 17.68 -3.29 8.36
C THR A 151 17.00 -2.33 7.39
N TRP A 152 16.57 -2.81 6.22
CA TRP A 152 15.77 -2.03 5.26
C TRP A 152 14.38 -1.63 5.78
N GLU A 153 13.88 -2.25 6.86
CA GLU A 153 12.63 -1.86 7.52
C GLU A 153 12.84 -0.74 8.55
N ARG A 154 14.08 -0.44 8.93
CA ARG A 154 14.36 0.57 9.96
C ARG A 154 13.94 1.95 9.46
N SER A 155 13.28 2.69 10.34
CA SER A 155 12.86 4.06 10.08
C SER A 155 12.72 4.79 11.40
N SER A 156 12.95 6.10 11.40
CA SER A 156 12.66 6.96 12.56
C SER A 156 11.15 7.23 12.73
N TYR A 157 10.34 6.81 11.76
CA TYR A 157 8.90 7.03 11.72
C TYR A 157 8.19 5.86 11.03
N PHE A 158 6.99 5.52 11.51
CA PHE A 158 6.13 4.52 10.88
C PHE A 158 4.70 5.05 10.70
N PRO A 159 3.89 4.58 9.75
CA PRO A 159 4.31 3.68 8.69
C PRO A 159 5.36 4.35 7.79
N SER A 160 6.33 3.58 7.30
CA SER A 160 7.31 4.02 6.31
C SER A 160 7.02 3.33 4.98
N ILE A 161 7.43 3.95 3.87
CA ILE A 161 7.18 3.42 2.54
C ILE A 161 8.52 3.25 1.84
N ILE A 162 8.81 2.03 1.42
CA ILE A 162 9.92 1.71 0.53
C ILE A 162 9.37 1.28 -0.83
N TYR A 163 10.01 1.73 -1.89
CA TYR A 163 9.62 1.39 -3.24
C TYR A 163 10.83 1.47 -4.16
N SER A 164 10.83 0.70 -5.25
CA SER A 164 11.88 0.83 -6.26
C SER A 164 11.73 2.16 -7.01
N ASN A 165 12.80 2.96 -6.98
CA ASN A 165 12.91 4.22 -7.71
C ASN A 165 13.37 4.04 -9.17
N THR A 166 13.55 2.78 -9.62
CA THR A 166 13.88 2.44 -10.99
C THR A 166 12.64 1.89 -11.73
N LYS A 167 12.80 1.51 -13.01
CA LYS A 167 11.74 0.84 -13.78
C LYS A 167 11.66 -0.68 -13.53
N ALA A 168 12.38 -1.21 -12.54
CA ALA A 168 12.40 -2.64 -12.21
C ALA A 168 12.36 -2.89 -10.70
N LYS A 169 12.38 -4.14 -10.22
CA LYS A 169 12.64 -4.43 -8.80
C LYS A 169 14.00 -3.90 -8.36
N THR A 170 14.14 -3.64 -7.06
CA THR A 170 15.41 -3.31 -6.42
C THR A 170 15.67 -4.24 -5.25
N ILE A 171 16.94 -4.43 -4.90
CA ILE A 171 17.31 -4.93 -3.58
C ILE A 171 16.92 -3.86 -2.56
N TRP A 172 16.35 -4.29 -1.43
CA TRP A 172 15.93 -3.37 -0.38
C TRP A 172 17.11 -2.81 0.38
N HIS A 173 17.13 -1.48 0.47
CA HIS A 173 18.09 -0.71 1.25
C HIS A 173 17.33 0.30 2.12
N ASN A 174 17.92 0.67 3.26
CA ASN A 174 17.42 1.74 4.11
C ASN A 174 17.88 3.10 3.57
#